data_AF-A0AAW1LV33-F1
#
_entry.id   AF-A0AAW1LV33-F1
#
_cell.length_a   1.000
_cell.length_b   1.000
_cell.length_c   1.000
_cell.angle_alpha   90.00
_cell.angle_beta   90.00
_cell.angle_gamma   90.00
#
_symmetry.space_group_name_H-M   'P 1'
#
loop_
_entity.id
_entity.type
_entity.pdbx_description
1 polymer ?
#
loop_
_entity_poly.entity_id
_entity_poly.type
_entity_poly.pdbx_seq_one_letter_code
_entity_poly.pdbx_strand_id
1 'polypeptide(L)'
;MVAKILHQELFIQHVPEARRQPYYAYIPENIVETQDVKLYWARVINTDKPVPSNIPDIVLVDKKERHTFIIDIAIPNAANLSRKHKEKITKYLPLAIEIKVMQQTCPENIRKK
;
A
#
# COMPACT_ATOMS: atom_id res chain seq x y z
N MET A 1 -0.44 -12.00 11.78
CA MET A 1 -1.64 -11.37 11.17
C MET A 1 -1.59 -11.59 9.67
N VAL A 2 -2.74 -11.85 9.03
CA VAL A 2 -2.83 -12.21 7.59
C VAL A 2 -2.18 -11.17 6.66
N ALA A 3 -2.25 -9.89 7.01
CA ALA A 3 -1.61 -8.81 6.26
C ALA A 3 -0.09 -8.99 6.08
N LYS A 4 0.60 -9.53 7.10
CA LYS A 4 2.05 -9.81 7.02
C LYS A 4 2.38 -10.84 5.95
N ILE A 5 1.51 -11.84 5.76
CA ILE A 5 1.69 -12.88 4.75
C ILE A 5 1.60 -12.25 3.36
N LEU A 6 0.58 -11.44 3.12
CA LEU A 6 0.41 -10.74 1.84
C LEU A 6 1.55 -9.77 1.55
N HIS A 7 2.01 -9.04 2.56
CA HIS A 7 3.19 -8.17 2.41
C HIS A 7 4.44 -8.98 2.02
N GLN A 8 4.64 -10.16 2.61
CA GLN A 8 5.75 -11.04 2.27
C GLN A 8 5.67 -11.55 0.83
N GLU A 9 4.48 -11.98 0.37
CA GLU A 9 4.28 -12.40 -1.02
C GLU A 9 4.61 -11.26 -2.00
N LEU A 10 4.10 -10.06 -1.74
CA LEU A 10 4.40 -8.88 -2.55
C LEU A 10 5.90 -8.55 -2.53
N PHE A 11 6.55 -8.65 -1.38
CA PHE A 11 7.99 -8.42 -1.25
C PHE A 11 8.80 -9.41 -2.09
N ILE A 12 8.48 -10.70 -2.03
CA ILE A 12 9.18 -11.74 -2.81
C ILE A 12 8.96 -11.59 -4.32
N GLN A 13 7.76 -11.17 -4.73
CA GLN A 13 7.47 -10.95 -6.16
C GLN A 13 8.29 -9.81 -6.78
N HIS A 14 8.66 -8.80 -5.99
CA HIS A 14 9.30 -7.59 -6.50
C HIS A 14 10.77 -7.43 -6.11
N VAL A 15 11.27 -8.28 -5.20
CA VAL A 15 12.67 -8.27 -4.73
C VAL A 15 13.27 -9.66 -4.98
N PRO A 16 14.11 -9.83 -6.02
CA PRO A 16 14.67 -11.13 -6.40
C PRO A 16 15.49 -11.83 -5.29
N GLU A 17 16.14 -11.07 -4.41
CA GLU A 17 16.96 -11.59 -3.32
C GLU A 17 16.14 -12.01 -2.09
N ALA A 18 14.85 -11.67 -2.06
CA ALA A 18 13.99 -11.92 -0.91
C ALA A 18 13.77 -13.42 -0.68
N ARG A 19 14.01 -13.85 0.56
CA ARG A 19 13.76 -15.23 0.99
C ARG A 19 12.46 -15.32 1.77
N ARG A 20 11.68 -16.37 1.49
CA ARG A 20 10.50 -16.72 2.27
C ARG A 20 10.93 -17.15 3.67
N GLN A 21 10.36 -16.47 4.66
CA GLN A 21 10.44 -16.79 6.08
C GLN A 21 9.10 -17.35 6.56
N PRO A 22 9.08 -18.19 7.60
CA PRO A 22 7.82 -18.59 8.23
C PRO A 22 7.01 -17.37 8.69
N TYR A 23 5.68 -17.42 8.53
CA TYR A 23 4.81 -16.27 8.76
C TYR A 23 4.90 -15.67 10.18
N TYR A 24 5.27 -16.48 11.17
CA TYR A 24 5.42 -16.08 12.56
C TYR A 24 6.74 -15.32 12.83
N ALA A 25 7.76 -15.54 12.00
CA ALA A 25 9.07 -14.88 12.10
C ALA A 25 9.18 -13.64 11.20
N TYR A 26 8.29 -13.50 10.21
CA TYR A 26 8.32 -12.40 9.27
C TYR A 26 7.93 -11.06 9.91
N ILE A 27 8.82 -10.08 9.75
CA ILE A 27 8.61 -8.69 10.16
C ILE A 27 8.69 -7.82 8.90
N PRO A 28 7.57 -7.24 8.45
CA PRO A 28 7.56 -6.32 7.31
C PRO A 28 8.46 -5.11 7.55
N GLU A 29 9.26 -4.76 6.56
CA GLU A 29 9.98 -3.50 6.54
C GLU A 29 9.02 -2.34 6.26
N ASN A 30 9.24 -1.20 6.91
CA ASN A 30 8.33 -0.05 6.80
C ASN A 30 8.26 0.54 5.38
N ILE A 31 9.38 0.48 4.65
CA ILE A 31 9.50 0.92 3.26
C ILE A 31 10.49 -0.02 2.58
N VAL A 32 10.07 -0.60 1.47
CA VAL A 32 10.95 -1.29 0.54
C VAL A 32 10.88 -0.53 -0.78
N GLU A 33 12.02 -0.12 -1.31
CA GLU A 33 12.08 0.62 -2.56
C GLU A 33 13.07 -0.05 -3.51
N THR A 34 12.57 -0.47 -4.67
CA THR A 34 13.37 -0.97 -5.78
C THR A 34 13.34 0.05 -6.92
N GLN A 35 14.02 -0.28 -8.02
CA GLN A 35 13.97 0.53 -9.23
C GLN A 35 12.54 0.65 -9.79
N ASP A 36 11.76 -0.43 -9.69
CA ASP A 36 10.45 -0.53 -10.34
C ASP A 36 9.28 -0.30 -9.39
N VAL A 37 9.44 -0.58 -8.10
CA VAL A 37 8.33 -0.48 -7.14
C VAL A 37 8.74 0.17 -5.83
N LYS A 38 7.73 0.67 -5.11
CA LYS A 38 7.85 1.10 -3.73
C LYS A 38 6.72 0.51 -2.90
N LEU A 39 7.08 -0.30 -1.92
CA LEU A 39 6.16 -0.98 -1.01
C LEU A 39 6.22 -0.32 0.36
N TYR A 40 5.08 0.13 0.86
CA TYR A 40 4.92 0.72 2.19
C TYR A 40 4.14 -0.22 3.09
N TRP A 41 4.56 -0.31 4.35
CA TRP A 41 3.88 -1.07 5.39
C TRP A 41 3.39 -0.15 6.51
N ALA A 42 2.09 -0.20 6.80
CA ALA A 42 1.43 0.43 7.95
C ALA A 42 1.90 1.87 8.25
N ARG A 43 2.04 2.68 7.21
CA ARG A 43 2.64 4.02 7.28
C ARG A 43 1.66 5.10 6.84
N VAL A 44 1.78 6.26 7.47
CA VAL A 44 1.12 7.50 7.08
C VAL A 44 1.56 7.91 5.67
N ILE A 45 0.60 8.00 4.75
CA ILE A 45 0.80 8.60 3.44
C ILE A 45 0.56 10.11 3.58
N ASN A 46 1.61 10.88 3.34
CA ASN A 46 1.55 12.33 3.36
C ASN A 46 0.98 12.82 2.04
N THR A 47 -0.10 13.59 2.13
CA THR A 47 -0.79 14.23 1.02
C THR A 47 -0.85 15.73 1.24
N ASP A 48 -1.02 16.50 0.17
CA ASP A 48 -1.09 17.97 0.25
C ASP A 48 -2.33 18.44 1.01
N LYS A 49 -3.46 17.73 0.84
CA LYS A 49 -4.67 17.93 1.62
C LYS A 49 -4.79 16.93 2.77
N PRO A 50 -5.38 17.31 3.91
CA PRO A 50 -5.65 16.38 4.99
C PRO A 50 -6.70 15.35 4.56
N VAL A 51 -6.35 14.07 4.70
CA VAL A 51 -7.25 12.94 4.40
C VAL A 51 -7.55 12.20 5.71
N PRO A 52 -8.82 11.89 6.01
CA PRO A 52 -9.21 11.28 7.29
C PRO A 52 -8.65 9.86 7.52
N SER A 53 -8.26 9.16 6.46
CA SER A 53 -7.72 7.80 6.52
C SER A 53 -6.54 7.67 5.59
N ASN A 54 -5.34 7.89 6.14
CA ASN A 54 -4.07 7.91 5.40
C ASN A 54 -3.07 6.84 5.86
N ILE A 55 -3.49 5.89 6.70
CA ILE A 55 -2.66 4.76 7.18
C ILE A 55 -3.32 3.45 6.74
N PRO A 56 -3.13 3.02 5.48
CA PRO A 56 -3.53 1.68 5.03
C PRO A 56 -2.54 0.62 5.51
N ASP A 57 -2.94 -0.66 5.46
CA ASP A 57 -2.07 -1.79 5.82
C ASP A 57 -0.85 -1.87 4.89
N ILE A 58 -1.09 -1.79 3.57
CA ILE A 58 -0.05 -1.89 2.54
C ILE A 58 -0.34 -0.87 1.43
N VAL A 59 0.71 -0.19 0.96
CA VAL A 59 0.66 0.58 -0.30
C VAL A 59 1.75 0.08 -1.24
N LEU A 60 1.36 -0.32 -2.44
CA LEU A 60 2.30 -0.67 -3.50
C LEU A 60 2.24 0.41 -4.59
N VAL A 61 3.35 1.06 -4.83
CA VAL A 61 3.54 2.01 -5.94
C VAL A 61 4.33 1.30 -7.02
N ASP A 62 3.71 1.10 -8.17
CA ASP A 62 4.38 0.67 -9.39
C ASP A 62 4.87 1.91 -10.14
N LYS A 63 6.20 2.04 -10.27
CA LYS A 63 6.84 3.16 -10.95
C LYS A 63 6.81 3.02 -12.47
N LYS A 64 6.77 1.77 -12.99
CA LYS A 64 6.72 1.50 -14.43
C LYS A 64 5.37 1.89 -15.01
N GLU A 65 4.30 1.37 -14.42
CA GLU A 65 2.93 1.63 -14.88
C GLU A 65 2.31 2.88 -14.26
N ARG A 66 3.02 3.56 -13.34
CA ARG A 66 2.53 4.71 -12.57
C ARG A 66 1.20 4.40 -11.86
N HIS A 67 1.07 3.19 -11.35
CA HIS A 67 -0.08 2.74 -10.59
C HIS A 67 0.21 2.71 -9.10
N THR A 68 -0.82 2.91 -8.29
CA THR A 68 -0.70 2.76 -6.84
C THR A 68 -1.88 1.99 -6.29
N PHE A 69 -1.55 0.94 -5.56
CA PHE A 69 -2.50 0.04 -4.93
C PHE A 69 -2.53 0.32 -3.44
N ILE A 70 -3.70 0.72 -2.94
CA ILE A 70 -3.99 0.84 -1.52
C ILE A 70 -4.67 -0.46 -1.09
N ILE A 71 -4.02 -1.23 -0.23
CA ILE A 71 -4.47 -2.56 0.15
C ILE A 71 -4.75 -2.57 1.65
N ASP A 72 -5.99 -2.88 2.02
CA ASP A 72 -6.45 -2.93 3.40
C ASP A 72 -7.18 -4.26 3.65
N ILE A 73 -6.69 -5.04 4.60
CA ILE A 73 -7.06 -6.44 4.79
C ILE A 73 -8.03 -6.58 5.96
N ALA A 74 -9.11 -7.33 5.77
CA ALA A 74 -10.05 -7.64 6.85
C ALA A 74 -10.59 -9.05 6.68
N ILE A 75 -10.98 -9.63 7.81
CA ILE A 75 -11.58 -10.97 7.88
C ILE A 75 -12.98 -10.78 8.48
N PRO A 76 -13.98 -10.33 7.70
CA PRO A 76 -15.34 -10.18 8.19
C PRO A 76 -16.08 -11.53 8.20
N ASN A 77 -17.14 -11.61 9.00
CA ASN A 77 -18.13 -12.68 8.84
C ASN A 77 -18.85 -12.54 7.48
N ALA A 78 -19.30 -13.64 6.88
CA ALA A 78 -19.95 -13.69 5.56
C ALA A 78 -21.14 -12.70 5.46
N ALA A 79 -21.98 -12.64 6.49
CA ALA A 79 -23.11 -11.71 6.56
C ALA A 79 -22.70 -10.22 6.48
N ASN A 80 -21.46 -9.90 6.86
CA ASN A 80 -20.92 -8.54 6.90
C ASN A 80 -19.98 -8.21 5.73
N LEU A 81 -19.71 -9.16 4.84
CA LEU A 81 -18.70 -9.01 3.78
C LEU A 81 -18.97 -7.79 2.88
N SER A 82 -20.19 -7.70 2.33
CA SER A 82 -20.58 -6.59 1.44
C SER A 82 -20.48 -5.24 2.14
N ARG A 83 -20.97 -5.16 3.39
CA ARG A 83 -20.91 -3.94 4.20
C ARG A 83 -19.47 -3.51 4.46
N LYS A 84 -18.61 -4.43 4.91
CA LYS A 84 -17.20 -4.15 5.21
C LYS A 84 -16.40 -3.76 3.97
N HIS A 85 -16.70 -4.39 2.83
CA HIS A 85 -16.08 -4.02 1.56
C HIS A 85 -16.43 -2.58 1.15
N LYS A 86 -17.72 -2.21 1.20
CA LYS A 86 -18.18 -0.83 0.90
C LYS A 86 -17.57 0.19 1.85
N GLU A 87 -17.56 -0.10 3.16
CA GLU A 87 -16.94 0.75 4.17
C GLU A 87 -15.47 1.05 3.85
N LYS A 88 -14.69 0.04 3.46
CA LYS A 88 -13.28 0.21 3.10
C LYS A 88 -13.08 1.03 1.82
N ILE A 89 -13.89 0.79 0.79
CA ILE A 89 -13.85 1.60 -0.44
C ILE A 89 -14.11 3.06 -0.09
N THR A 90 -15.19 3.35 0.61
CA THR A 90 -15.55 4.72 0.99
C THR A 90 -14.49 5.37 1.87
N LYS A 91 -13.88 4.61 2.79
CA LYS A 91 -12.82 5.09 3.70
C LYS A 91 -11.57 5.57 2.94
N TYR A 92 -11.09 4.81 1.96
CA TYR A 92 -9.83 5.11 1.25
C TYR A 92 -10.00 5.84 -0.08
N LEU A 93 -11.23 6.03 -0.57
CA LEU A 93 -11.50 6.76 -1.80
C LEU A 93 -10.88 8.18 -1.82
N PRO A 94 -10.97 9.00 -0.74
CA PRO A 94 -10.32 10.31 -0.72
C PRO A 94 -8.80 10.23 -0.84
N LEU A 95 -8.17 9.23 -0.20
CA LEU A 95 -6.73 8.99 -0.30
C LEU A 95 -6.33 8.63 -1.73
N ALA A 96 -7.11 7.76 -2.39
CA ALA A 96 -6.84 7.33 -3.76
C ALA A 96 -6.91 8.51 -4.75
N ILE A 97 -7.90 9.40 -4.58
CA ILE A 97 -8.03 10.61 -5.42
C ILE A 97 -6.82 11.51 -5.24
N GLU A 98 -6.40 11.74 -4.01
CA GLU A 98 -5.29 12.66 -3.72
C GLU A 98 -3.94 12.11 -4.21
N ILE A 99 -3.68 10.82 -4.02
CA ILE A 99 -2.49 10.15 -4.59
C ILE A 99 -2.48 10.30 -6.12
N LYS A 100 -3.62 10.11 -6.77
CA LYS A 100 -3.75 10.25 -8.23
C LYS A 100 -3.42 11.68 -8.68
N VAL A 101 -3.93 12.69 -7.96
CA VAL A 101 -3.62 14.10 -8.25
C VAL A 101 -2.13 14.38 -8.09
N MET A 102 -1.52 13.96 -6.97
CA MET A 102 -0.08 14.14 -6.71
C MET A 102 0.79 13.48 -7.79
N GLN A 103 0.40 12.32 -8.30
CA GLN A 103 1.12 11.63 -9.36
C GLN A 103 0.99 12.29 -10.73
N GLN A 104 -0.06 13.07 -10.95
CA GLN A 104 -0.26 13.85 -12.17
C GLN A 104 0.48 15.20 -12.13
N THR A 105 0.56 15.82 -10.95
CA THR A 105 1.15 17.15 -10.77
C THR A 105 2.66 17.16 -10.56
N CYS A 106 3.25 16.07 -10.02
CA CYS A 106 4.70 15.95 -9.84
C CYS A 106 5.34 15.12 -10.98
N PRO A 107 5.96 15.75 -12.01
CA PRO A 107 6.93 15.04 -12.85
C PRO A 107 8.14 14.62 -11.99
N GLU A 108 8.70 13.44 -12.26
CA GLU A 108 9.75 12.75 -11.46
C GLU A 108 11.04 13.56 -11.19
N ASN A 109 11.17 14.75 -11.77
CA ASN A 109 12.38 15.57 -11.78
C ASN A 109 12.61 16.46 -10.54
N ILE A 110 11.77 16.36 -9.49
CA ILE A 110 11.86 17.26 -8.31
C ILE A 110 12.31 16.54 -7.03
N ARG A 111 12.41 15.20 -7.01
CA ARG A 111 12.77 14.43 -5.80
C ARG A 111 14.27 14.17 -5.60
N LYS A 112 15.16 14.92 -6.24
CA LYS A 112 16.60 14.97 -5.87
C LYS A 112 16.91 16.29 -5.17
N LYS A 113 16.58 16.38 -3.88
CA LYS A 113 17.24 17.28 -2.92
C LYS A 113 17.30 16.59 -1.57
#